data_AF-A0A6G2DAV7-F1
#
_entry.id   AF-A0A6G2DAV7-F1
#
_cell.length_a   1.000
_cell.length_b   1.000
_cell.length_c   1.000
_cell.angle_alpha   90.00
_cell.angle_beta   90.00
_cell.angle_gamma   90.00
#
_symmetry.space_group_name_H-M   'P 1'
#
loop_
_entity.id
_entity.type
_entity.pdbx_description
1 polymer ?
#
loop_
_entity_poly.entity_id
_entity_poly.type
_entity_poly.pdbx_seq_one_letter_code
_entity_poly.pdbx_strand_id
1 'polypeptide(L)'
;MTQDLQKRTLFAGIALAIFLPILMIGGLLLQIAIGIIAMLAMHELLKMRGLETMTMEGLLTLFATFALTIPLENYLTFLPVDGNVVAYSVLISIMLGTTVFSKSYTIEDAVFPLAMSFYVGFGFNALLDARVAGLDKALLALCIVWATDSGAYLVGMNYGKRKLAPRVSPNKTLEGALGGILGAILVTIIFMIVDSTVALPYG
;
A
#
# COMPACT_ATOMS: atom_id res chain seq x y z
N MET A 1 -29.00 -9.19 2.80
CA MET A 1 -27.72 -9.95 2.82
C MET A 1 -27.18 -10.25 1.42
N THR A 2 -28.00 -10.71 0.46
CA THR A 2 -27.56 -10.98 -0.93
C THR A 2 -27.24 -9.72 -1.75
N GLN A 3 -28.03 -8.64 -1.61
CA GLN A 3 -27.81 -7.39 -2.36
C GLN A 3 -26.51 -6.67 -1.97
N ASP A 4 -26.11 -6.70 -0.70
CA ASP A 4 -24.85 -6.08 -0.25
C ASP A 4 -23.63 -6.86 -0.75
N LEU A 5 -23.73 -8.20 -0.78
CA LEU A 5 -22.66 -9.04 -1.32
C LEU A 5 -22.49 -8.79 -2.82
N GLN A 6 -23.60 -8.74 -3.58
CA GLN A 6 -23.60 -8.44 -5.02
C GLN A 6 -22.98 -7.07 -5.32
N LYS A 7 -23.33 -6.03 -4.55
CA LYS A 7 -22.73 -4.71 -4.68
C LYS A 7 -21.22 -4.75 -4.43
N ARG A 8 -20.78 -5.40 -3.35
CA ARG A 8 -19.35 -5.52 -3.02
C ARG A 8 -18.55 -6.26 -4.09
N THR A 9 -19.08 -7.37 -4.62
CA THR A 9 -18.43 -8.12 -5.70
C THR A 9 -18.38 -7.34 -7.00
N LEU A 10 -19.43 -6.57 -7.32
CA LEU A 10 -19.47 -5.72 -8.50
C LEU A 10 -18.42 -4.60 -8.41
N PHE A 11 -18.36 -3.90 -7.28
CA PHE A 11 -17.35 -2.86 -7.05
C PHE A 11 -15.92 -3.42 -7.14
N ALA A 12 -15.66 -4.58 -6.51
CA ALA A 12 -14.34 -5.22 -6.59
C ALA A 12 -13.99 -5.60 -8.04
N GLY A 13 -14.93 -6.15 -8.80
CA GLY A 13 -14.74 -6.49 -10.21
C GLY A 13 -14.44 -5.26 -11.08
N ILE A 14 -15.20 -4.17 -10.90
CA ILE A 14 -14.97 -2.91 -11.63
C ILE A 14 -13.62 -2.30 -11.26
N ALA A 15 -13.28 -2.25 -9.98
CA ALA A 15 -12.00 -1.72 -9.52
C ALA A 15 -10.83 -2.50 -10.13
N LEU A 16 -10.90 -3.83 -10.14
CA LEU A 16 -9.88 -4.69 -10.72
C LEU A 16 -9.81 -4.54 -12.25
N ALA A 17 -10.96 -4.42 -12.93
CA ALA A 17 -11.04 -4.19 -14.37
C ALA A 17 -10.47 -2.83 -14.81
N ILE A 18 -10.50 -1.82 -13.94
CA ILE A 18 -9.86 -0.52 -14.18
C ILE A 18 -8.36 -0.56 -13.81
N PHE A 19 -8.04 -1.19 -12.69
CA PHE A 19 -6.69 -1.23 -12.16
C PHE A 19 -5.71 -2.03 -13.03
N LEU A 20 -6.11 -3.22 -13.52
CA LEU A 20 -5.22 -4.06 -14.32
C LEU A 20 -4.75 -3.40 -15.63
N PRO A 21 -5.62 -2.78 -16.45
CA PRO A 21 -5.17 -2.03 -17.63
C PRO A 21 -4.21 -0.89 -17.29
N ILE A 22 -4.48 -0.14 -16.22
CA ILE A 22 -3.59 0.96 -15.77
C ILE A 22 -2.22 0.38 -15.36
N LEU A 23 -2.21 -0.76 -14.66
CA LEU A 23 -0.98 -1.47 -14.30
C LEU A 23 -0.22 -1.94 -15.55
N MET A 24 -0.91 -2.46 -16.56
CA MET A 24 -0.29 -2.90 -17.81
C MET A 24 0.33 -1.74 -18.58
N ILE A 25 -0.38 -0.61 -18.72
CA ILE A 25 0.13 0.60 -19.39
C ILE A 25 1.33 1.18 -18.64
N GLY A 26 1.28 1.23 -17.30
CA GLY A 26 2.35 1.76 -16.48
C GLY A 26 2.59 3.26 -16.67
N GLY A 27 3.83 3.70 -16.41
CA GLY A 27 4.26 5.10 -16.60
C GLY A 27 3.55 6.10 -15.69
N LEU A 28 3.44 7.35 -16.16
CA LEU A 28 2.88 8.47 -15.39
C LEU A 28 1.44 8.21 -14.93
N LEU A 29 0.62 7.56 -15.77
CA LEU A 29 -0.78 7.28 -15.46
C LEU A 29 -0.90 6.38 -14.22
N LEU A 30 -0.11 5.30 -14.16
CA LEU A 30 -0.08 4.41 -13.00
C LEU A 30 0.43 5.14 -11.75
N GLN A 31 1.51 5.92 -11.88
CA GLN A 31 2.09 6.64 -10.74
C GLN A 31 1.10 7.64 -10.13
N ILE A 32 0.38 8.40 -10.96
CA ILE A 32 -0.67 9.31 -10.49
C ILE A 32 -1.82 8.52 -9.86
N ALA A 33 -2.28 7.43 -10.50
CA ALA A 33 -3.37 6.61 -9.96
C ALA A 33 -3.02 6.02 -8.58
N ILE A 34 -1.82 5.45 -8.43
CA ILE A 34 -1.31 4.92 -7.16
C ILE A 34 -1.10 6.05 -6.14
N GLY A 35 -0.57 7.20 -6.54
CA GLY A 35 -0.42 8.37 -5.66
C GLY A 35 -1.77 8.87 -5.13
N ILE A 36 -2.82 8.89 -5.95
CA ILE A 36 -4.18 9.24 -5.52
C ILE A 36 -4.72 8.18 -4.55
N ILE A 37 -4.55 6.88 -4.85
CA ILE A 37 -4.98 5.81 -3.94
C ILE A 37 -4.24 5.91 -2.59
N ALA A 38 -2.94 6.22 -2.59
CA ALA A 38 -2.15 6.44 -1.38
C ALA A 38 -2.68 7.62 -0.56
N MET A 39 -3.03 8.75 -1.21
CA MET A 39 -3.67 9.88 -0.53
C MET A 39 -5.05 9.53 0.04
N LEU A 40 -5.86 8.76 -0.69
CA LEU A 40 -7.17 8.29 -0.20
C LEU A 40 -7.01 7.37 1.01
N ALA A 41 -6.07 6.43 0.96
CA ALA A 41 -5.75 5.55 2.08
C ALA A 41 -5.30 6.36 3.31
N MET A 42 -4.46 7.38 3.10
CA MET A 42 -4.03 8.26 4.18
C MET A 42 -5.19 9.11 4.73
N HIS A 43 -6.08 9.61 3.87
CA HIS A 43 -7.28 10.33 4.29
C HIS A 43 -8.16 9.48 5.21
N GLU A 44 -8.40 8.21 4.86
CA GLU A 44 -9.17 7.28 5.68
C GLU A 44 -8.48 7.03 7.04
N LEU A 45 -7.16 6.84 7.06
CA LEU A 45 -6.40 6.63 8.29
C LEU A 45 -6.43 7.83 9.23
N LEU A 46 -6.29 9.06 8.70
CA LEU A 46 -6.44 10.29 9.49
C LEU A 46 -7.85 10.38 10.10
N LYS A 47 -8.87 10.12 9.29
CA LYS A 47 -10.27 10.15 9.74
C LYS A 47 -10.56 9.11 10.83
N MET A 48 -9.99 7.91 10.74
CA MET A 48 -10.09 6.88 11.79
C MET A 48 -9.46 7.32 13.11
N ARG A 49 -8.43 8.17 13.07
CA ARG A 49 -7.80 8.78 14.25
C ARG A 49 -8.57 9.99 14.78
N GLY A 50 -9.61 10.45 14.09
CA GLY A 50 -10.34 11.67 14.42
C GLY A 50 -9.62 12.95 13.98
N LEU A 51 -8.63 12.84 13.10
CA LEU A 51 -7.90 13.98 12.55
C LEU A 51 -8.59 14.48 11.26
N GLU A 52 -8.69 15.79 11.11
CA GLU A 52 -9.27 16.42 9.93
C GLU A 52 -8.25 16.56 8.81
N THR A 53 -8.62 16.20 7.58
CA THR A 53 -7.71 16.26 6.43
C THR A 53 -7.60 17.62 5.79
N MET A 54 -8.58 18.52 6.01
CA MET A 54 -8.59 19.87 5.47
C MET A 54 -7.91 20.89 6.40
N THR A 55 -7.08 20.39 7.33
CA THR A 55 -6.18 21.20 8.15
C THR A 55 -4.82 21.31 7.46
N MET A 56 -3.99 22.27 7.88
CA MET A 56 -2.62 22.39 7.35
C MET A 56 -1.83 21.09 7.53
N GLU A 57 -1.96 20.44 8.70
CA GLU A 57 -1.31 19.17 9.01
C GLU A 57 -1.83 18.03 8.14
N GLY A 58 -3.15 17.92 8.00
CA GLY A 58 -3.78 16.92 7.15
C GLY A 58 -3.32 17.04 5.70
N LEU A 59 -3.28 18.26 5.16
CA LEU A 59 -2.79 18.53 3.81
C LEU A 59 -1.31 18.21 3.67
N LEU A 60 -0.46 18.66 4.60
CA LEU A 60 0.97 18.35 4.59
C LEU A 60 1.21 16.83 4.62
N THR A 61 0.41 16.10 5.39
CA THR A 61 0.51 14.64 5.49
C THR A 61 0.09 13.95 4.20
N LEU A 62 -0.97 14.42 3.54
CA LEU A 62 -1.41 13.92 2.24
C LEU A 62 -0.34 14.18 1.17
N PHE A 63 0.19 15.39 1.10
CA PHE A 63 1.26 15.74 0.16
C PHE A 63 2.56 14.99 0.47
N ALA A 64 2.92 14.77 1.73
CA ALA A 64 4.07 13.97 2.12
C ALA A 64 3.91 12.52 1.64
N THR A 65 2.73 11.93 1.87
CA THR A 65 2.41 10.58 1.41
C THR A 65 2.52 10.47 -0.12
N PHE A 66 1.96 11.45 -0.84
CA PHE A 66 2.03 11.50 -2.31
C PHE A 66 3.47 11.66 -2.81
N ALA A 67 4.23 12.57 -2.21
CA ALA A 67 5.63 12.84 -2.57
C ALA A 67 6.53 11.62 -2.34
N LEU A 68 6.30 10.87 -1.26
CA LEU A 68 7.03 9.62 -0.99
C LEU A 68 6.63 8.50 -1.95
N THR A 69 5.35 8.46 -2.36
CA THR A 69 4.82 7.42 -3.26
C THR A 69 5.42 7.50 -4.66
N ILE A 70 5.53 8.71 -5.22
CA ILE A 70 5.94 8.92 -6.62
C ILE A 70 7.45 9.11 -6.73
N PRO A 71 8.13 8.49 -7.72
CA PRO A 71 9.56 8.71 -7.97
C PRO A 71 9.80 10.09 -8.59
N LEU A 72 9.81 11.13 -7.74
CA LEU A 72 9.84 12.54 -8.11
C LEU A 72 11.10 12.93 -8.89
N GLU A 73 12.23 12.27 -8.66
CA GLU A 73 13.51 12.47 -9.34
C GLU A 73 13.41 12.28 -10.87
N ASN A 74 12.44 11.47 -11.35
CA ASN A 74 12.19 11.31 -12.78
C ASN A 74 11.58 12.56 -13.45
N TYR A 75 11.03 13.48 -12.65
CA TYR A 75 10.32 14.67 -13.12
C TYR A 75 11.02 15.97 -12.69
N LEU A 76 11.59 15.97 -11.50
CA LEU A 76 12.26 17.09 -10.88
C LEU A 76 13.77 16.81 -10.89
N THR A 77 14.41 17.06 -12.03
CA THR A 77 15.84 16.74 -12.26
C THR A 77 16.81 17.50 -11.36
N PHE A 78 16.34 18.51 -10.62
CA PHE A 78 17.12 19.18 -9.58
C PHE A 78 17.22 18.38 -8.27
N LEU A 79 16.34 17.38 -8.07
CA LEU A 79 16.40 16.51 -6.92
C LEU A 79 17.53 15.47 -7.10
N PRO A 80 18.19 15.06 -6.01
CA PRO A 80 19.16 13.98 -6.05
C PRO A 80 18.47 12.62 -6.31
N VAL A 81 19.28 11.57 -6.42
CA VAL A 81 18.79 10.18 -6.32
C VAL A 81 18.00 10.04 -5.00
N ASP A 82 16.87 9.31 -5.04
CA ASP A 82 15.88 9.23 -3.96
C ASP A 82 15.21 10.58 -3.64
N GLY A 83 14.93 11.37 -4.69
CA GLY A 83 14.31 12.68 -4.61
C GLY A 83 12.95 12.67 -3.93
N ASN A 84 12.19 11.58 -4.05
CA ASN A 84 10.97 11.33 -3.30
C ASN A 84 11.17 11.35 -1.77
N VAL A 85 12.23 10.73 -1.25
CA VAL A 85 12.58 10.73 0.19
C VAL A 85 12.99 12.13 0.64
N VAL A 86 13.74 12.85 -0.20
CA VAL A 86 14.11 14.24 0.09
C VAL A 86 12.87 15.13 0.18
N ALA A 87 11.97 15.06 -0.82
CA ALA A 87 10.71 15.81 -0.81
C ALA A 87 9.85 15.47 0.42
N TYR A 88 9.75 14.19 0.77
CA TYR A 88 9.08 13.74 2.00
C TYR A 88 9.71 14.36 3.25
N SER A 89 11.04 14.32 3.39
CA SER A 89 11.76 14.87 4.55
C SER A 89 11.57 16.38 4.73
N VAL A 90 11.49 17.13 3.63
CA VAL A 90 11.18 18.57 3.63
C VAL A 90 9.75 18.82 4.13
N LEU A 91 8.77 18.09 3.60
CA LEU A 91 7.36 18.22 4.01
C LEU A 91 7.16 17.85 5.49
N ILE A 92 7.83 16.80 5.96
CA ILE A 92 7.82 16.40 7.37
C ILE A 92 8.51 17.44 8.24
N SER A 93 9.61 18.05 7.79
CA SER A 93 10.29 19.11 8.53
C SER A 93 9.43 20.37 8.65
N ILE A 94 8.66 20.71 7.60
CA ILE A 94 7.66 21.80 7.66
C ILE A 94 6.55 21.44 8.66
N MET A 95 6.04 20.21 8.62
CA MET A 95 5.01 19.73 9.54
C MET A 95 5.50 19.74 10.99
N LEU A 96 6.71 19.27 11.28
CA LEU A 96 7.30 19.34 12.62
C LEU A 96 7.65 20.78 13.01
N GLY A 97 7.92 21.66 12.06
CA GLY A 97 8.05 23.09 12.32
C GLY A 97 6.79 23.69 12.95
N THR A 98 5.60 23.21 12.57
CA THR A 98 4.34 23.71 13.16
C THR A 98 4.22 23.36 14.65
N THR A 99 4.85 22.28 15.13
CA THR A 99 4.86 21.93 16.57
C THR A 99 5.68 22.92 17.40
N VAL A 100 6.64 23.62 16.78
CA VAL A 100 7.49 24.61 17.48
C VAL A 100 6.78 25.95 17.62
N PHE A 101 6.03 26.35 16.58
CA PHE A 101 5.36 27.66 16.54
C PHE A 101 3.94 27.62 17.13
N SER A 102 3.31 26.44 17.16
CA SER A 102 1.98 26.27 17.73
C SER A 102 2.06 26.01 19.24
N LYS A 103 1.18 26.66 20.01
CA LYS A 103 1.03 26.38 21.45
C LYS A 103 0.17 25.15 21.74
N SER A 104 -0.60 24.69 20.75
CA SER A 104 -1.59 23.62 20.92
C SER A 104 -1.25 22.33 20.20
N TYR A 105 -0.27 22.35 19.29
CA TYR A 105 0.13 21.19 18.51
C TYR A 105 1.44 20.62 19.03
N THR A 106 1.42 19.37 19.46
CA THR A 106 2.56 18.71 20.09
C THR A 106 3.18 17.69 19.14
N ILE A 107 4.40 17.24 19.48
CA ILE A 107 5.06 16.15 18.76
C ILE A 107 4.20 14.87 18.82
N GLU A 108 3.50 14.62 19.94
CA GLU A 108 2.63 13.45 20.10
C GLU A 108 1.50 13.42 19.08
N ASP A 109 0.96 14.59 18.72
CA ASP A 109 -0.08 14.74 17.70
C ASP A 109 0.47 14.48 16.28
N ALA A 110 1.75 14.80 16.05
CA ALA A 110 2.44 14.61 14.78
C ALA A 110 2.91 13.16 14.52
N VAL A 111 3.07 12.34 15.57
CA VAL A 111 3.59 10.97 15.45
C VAL A 111 2.72 10.12 14.54
N PHE A 112 1.40 10.15 14.71
CA PHE A 112 0.50 9.31 13.91
C PHE A 112 0.49 9.69 12.42
N PRO A 113 0.28 10.96 12.03
CA PRO A 113 0.38 11.40 10.64
C PRO A 113 1.74 11.07 10.00
N LEU A 114 2.83 11.29 10.74
CA LEU A 114 4.19 11.00 10.27
C LEU A 114 4.39 9.50 10.01
N ALA A 115 4.09 8.65 11.00
CA ALA A 115 4.29 7.21 10.88
C ALA A 115 3.41 6.59 9.79
N MET A 116 2.15 7.03 9.70
CA MET A 116 1.22 6.48 8.71
C MET A 116 1.51 6.99 7.28
N SER A 117 1.93 8.24 7.12
CA SER A 117 2.36 8.74 5.79
C SER A 117 3.59 8.00 5.27
N PHE A 118 4.54 7.67 6.15
CA PHE A 118 5.68 6.84 5.78
C PHE A 118 5.23 5.43 5.39
N TYR A 119 4.43 4.77 6.25
CA TYR A 119 3.94 3.41 6.01
C TYR A 119 3.16 3.30 4.69
N VAL A 120 2.23 4.21 4.44
CA VAL A 120 1.41 4.23 3.23
C VAL A 120 2.24 4.60 2.02
N GLY A 121 3.00 5.69 2.10
CA GLY A 121 3.78 6.20 0.97
C GLY A 121 4.83 5.21 0.49
N PHE A 122 5.60 4.63 1.42
CA PHE A 122 6.61 3.63 1.10
C PHE A 122 5.98 2.32 0.59
N GLY A 123 4.86 1.89 1.19
CA GLY A 123 4.16 0.69 0.75
C GLY A 123 3.64 0.77 -0.68
N PHE A 124 3.07 1.91 -1.08
CA PHE A 124 2.61 2.14 -2.46
C PHE A 124 3.76 2.39 -3.43
N ASN A 125 4.85 3.04 -2.99
CA ASN A 125 6.06 3.21 -3.79
C ASN A 125 6.66 1.85 -4.19
N ALA A 126 6.70 0.88 -3.26
CA ALA A 126 7.21 -0.47 -3.55
C ALA A 126 6.45 -1.20 -4.68
N LEU A 127 5.15 -0.92 -4.85
CA LEU A 127 4.36 -1.45 -5.98
C LEU A 127 4.77 -0.80 -7.30
N LEU A 128 5.08 0.50 -7.30
CA LEU A 128 5.60 1.20 -8.47
C LEU A 128 6.99 0.68 -8.84
N ASP A 129 7.87 0.48 -7.86
CA ASP A 129 9.20 -0.10 -8.07
C ASP A 129 9.12 -1.52 -8.64
N ALA A 130 8.23 -2.35 -8.10
CA ALA A 130 7.97 -3.68 -8.65
C ALA A 130 7.53 -3.60 -10.12
N ARG A 131 6.70 -2.62 -10.48
CA ARG A 131 6.26 -2.42 -11.86
C ARG A 131 7.35 -1.87 -12.78
N VAL A 132 8.24 -1.03 -12.26
CA VAL A 132 9.43 -0.54 -12.99
C VAL A 132 10.39 -1.69 -13.28
N ALA A 133 10.60 -2.59 -12.31
CA ALA A 133 11.43 -3.80 -12.48
C ALA A 133 10.81 -4.83 -13.44
N GLY A 134 9.49 -4.79 -13.63
CA GLY A 134 8.80 -5.56 -14.66
C GLY A 134 7.31 -5.76 -14.37
N LEU A 135 6.51 -5.92 -15.42
CA LEU A 135 5.07 -6.22 -15.27
C LEU A 135 4.85 -7.58 -14.58
N ASP A 136 5.67 -8.56 -14.93
CA ASP A 136 5.77 -9.88 -14.30
C ASP A 136 5.93 -9.79 -12.78
N LYS A 137 6.83 -8.93 -12.30
CA LYS A 137 7.14 -8.76 -10.86
C LYS A 137 5.99 -8.10 -10.11
N ALA A 138 5.39 -7.06 -10.69
CA ALA A 138 4.20 -6.44 -10.12
C ALA A 138 3.02 -7.41 -10.03
N LEU A 139 2.78 -8.19 -11.10
CA LEU A 139 1.72 -9.21 -11.10
C LEU A 139 2.01 -10.33 -10.10
N LEU A 140 3.25 -10.79 -10.00
CA LEU A 140 3.65 -11.78 -9.00
C LEU A 140 3.37 -11.27 -7.58
N ALA A 141 3.77 -10.05 -7.25
CA ALA A 141 3.52 -9.45 -5.94
C ALA A 141 2.02 -9.40 -5.59
N LEU A 142 1.18 -8.97 -6.54
CA LEU A 142 -0.28 -8.93 -6.37
C LEU A 142 -0.87 -10.33 -6.21
N CYS A 143 -0.46 -11.28 -7.04
CA CYS A 143 -0.94 -12.65 -6.97
C CYS A 143 -0.51 -13.34 -5.67
N ILE A 144 0.68 -13.06 -5.14
CA ILE A 144 1.12 -13.53 -3.83
C ILE A 144 0.19 -13.02 -2.73
N VAL A 145 -0.15 -11.72 -2.73
CA VAL A 145 -1.06 -11.15 -1.73
C VAL A 145 -2.44 -11.81 -1.82
N TRP A 146 -3.01 -11.88 -3.02
CA TRP A 146 -4.33 -12.50 -3.22
C TRP A 146 -4.37 -13.99 -2.87
N ALA A 147 -3.32 -14.73 -3.20
CA ALA A 147 -3.21 -16.15 -2.86
C ALA A 147 -2.98 -16.38 -1.38
N THR A 148 -2.23 -15.50 -0.72
CA THR A 148 -2.03 -15.54 0.73
C THR A 148 -3.35 -15.32 1.45
N ASP A 149 -4.11 -14.29 1.07
CA ASP A 149 -5.40 -13.98 1.67
C ASP A 149 -6.44 -15.08 1.41
N SER A 150 -6.51 -15.58 0.17
CA SER A 150 -7.43 -16.66 -0.19
C SER A 150 -7.06 -17.98 0.49
N GLY A 151 -5.78 -18.36 0.48
CA GLY A 151 -5.27 -19.56 1.14
C GLY A 151 -5.48 -19.50 2.65
N ALA A 152 -5.23 -18.35 3.27
CA ALA A 152 -5.45 -18.17 4.69
C ALA A 152 -6.93 -18.23 5.08
N TYR A 153 -7.80 -17.66 4.24
CA TYR A 153 -9.25 -17.74 4.43
C TYR A 153 -9.76 -19.19 4.29
N LEU A 154 -9.40 -19.89 3.21
CA LEU A 154 -9.88 -21.24 2.93
C LEU A 154 -9.41 -22.26 3.97
N VAL A 155 -8.12 -22.24 4.33
CA VAL A 155 -7.57 -23.15 5.35
C VAL A 155 -8.03 -22.73 6.74
N GLY A 156 -8.08 -21.43 7.02
CA GLY A 156 -8.53 -20.92 8.32
C GLY A 156 -9.99 -21.24 8.61
N MET A 157 -10.87 -21.19 7.59
CA MET A 157 -12.29 -21.51 7.75
C MET A 157 -12.53 -23.01 7.99
N ASN A 158 -11.81 -23.89 7.29
CA ASN A 158 -12.04 -25.34 7.35
C ASN A 158 -11.27 -26.03 8.48
N TYR A 159 -10.08 -25.53 8.83
CA TYR A 159 -9.13 -26.21 9.72
C TYR A 159 -8.63 -25.33 10.87
N GLY A 160 -9.10 -24.09 10.99
CA GLY A 160 -8.64 -23.14 12.00
C GLY A 160 -8.98 -23.57 13.43
N LYS A 161 -7.96 -23.87 14.24
CA LYS A 161 -8.13 -24.26 15.65
C LYS A 161 -7.39 -23.32 16.59
N ARG A 162 -6.15 -22.96 16.26
CA ARG A 162 -5.29 -22.13 17.13
C ARG A 162 -5.34 -20.69 16.66
N LYS A 163 -5.80 -19.79 17.52
CA LYS A 163 -5.86 -18.36 17.23
C LYS A 163 -4.45 -17.77 17.17
N LEU A 164 -4.20 -16.97 16.13
CA LEU A 164 -2.89 -16.36 15.91
C LEU A 164 -2.71 -15.08 16.74
N ALA A 165 -3.69 -14.18 16.70
CA ALA A 165 -3.62 -12.90 17.39
C ALA A 165 -5.00 -12.50 17.96
N PRO A 166 -5.46 -13.14 19.05
CA PRO A 166 -6.82 -12.99 19.57
C PRO A 166 -7.22 -11.54 19.88
N ARG A 167 -6.28 -10.71 20.34
CA ARG A 167 -6.52 -9.32 20.73
C ARG A 167 -6.64 -8.34 19.55
N VAL A 168 -5.98 -8.64 18.43
CA VAL A 168 -5.93 -7.74 17.26
C VAL A 168 -6.88 -8.23 16.17
N SER A 169 -6.96 -9.54 15.97
CA SER A 169 -7.81 -10.16 14.95
C SER A 169 -8.34 -11.51 15.45
N PRO A 170 -9.57 -11.55 15.99
CA PRO A 170 -10.11 -12.75 16.65
C PRO A 170 -10.36 -13.92 15.68
N ASN A 171 -10.41 -13.66 14.37
CA ASN A 171 -10.69 -14.67 13.36
C ASN A 171 -9.42 -15.29 12.73
N LYS A 172 -8.23 -14.70 12.93
CA LYS A 172 -6.98 -15.24 12.37
C LYS A 172 -6.52 -16.47 13.15
N THR A 173 -6.15 -17.53 12.41
CA THR A 173 -5.65 -18.79 12.95
C THR A 173 -4.25 -19.11 12.42
N LEU A 174 -3.48 -19.89 13.19
CA LEU A 174 -2.16 -20.35 12.78
C LEU A 174 -2.25 -21.28 11.56
N GLU A 175 -3.26 -22.15 11.54
CA GLU A 175 -3.53 -23.03 10.40
C GLU A 175 -3.86 -22.22 9.14
N GLY A 176 -4.66 -21.15 9.28
CA GLY A 176 -4.90 -20.21 8.18
C GLY A 176 -3.60 -19.55 7.71
N ALA A 177 -2.76 -19.05 8.61
CA ALA A 177 -1.48 -18.45 8.22
C ALA A 177 -0.59 -19.42 7.41
N LEU A 178 -0.52 -20.69 7.81
CA LEU A 178 0.17 -21.73 7.04
C LEU A 178 -0.47 -21.95 5.66
N GLY A 179 -1.79 -21.96 5.58
CA GLY A 179 -2.51 -22.02 4.30
C GLY A 179 -2.18 -20.85 3.37
N GLY A 180 -2.05 -19.64 3.91
CA GLY A 180 -1.62 -18.47 3.16
C GLY A 180 -0.18 -18.61 2.62
N ILE A 181 0.75 -19.08 3.46
CA ILE A 181 2.14 -19.34 3.05
C ILE A 181 2.19 -20.38 1.92
N LEU A 182 1.45 -21.48 2.03
CA LEU A 182 1.37 -22.50 0.98
C LEU A 182 0.77 -21.93 -0.31
N GLY A 183 -0.25 -21.07 -0.22
CA GLY A 183 -0.83 -20.37 -1.36
C GLY A 183 0.19 -19.47 -2.08
N ALA A 184 0.96 -18.69 -1.33
CA ALA A 184 2.03 -17.86 -1.86
C ALA A 184 3.10 -18.70 -2.59
N ILE A 185 3.59 -19.77 -1.95
CA ILE A 185 4.59 -20.68 -2.53
C ILE A 185 4.08 -21.28 -3.85
N LEU A 186 2.83 -21.74 -3.87
CA LEU A 186 2.23 -22.34 -5.05
C LEU A 186 2.15 -21.35 -6.22
N VAL A 187 1.73 -20.11 -5.96
CA VAL A 187 1.70 -19.06 -6.99
C VAL A 187 3.10 -18.73 -7.50
N THR A 188 4.08 -18.59 -6.60
CA THR A 188 5.47 -18.32 -7.01
C THR A 188 6.01 -19.44 -7.90
N ILE A 189 5.78 -20.71 -7.55
CA ILE A 189 6.20 -21.85 -8.38
C ILE A 189 5.55 -21.81 -9.76
N ILE A 190 4.25 -21.52 -9.83
CA ILE A 190 3.53 -21.40 -11.12
C ILE A 190 4.16 -20.30 -11.99
N PHE A 191 4.42 -19.13 -11.41
CA PHE A 191 5.07 -18.04 -12.14
C PHE A 191 6.47 -18.43 -12.63
N MET A 192 7.28 -19.08 -11.80
CA MET A 192 8.63 -19.52 -12.19
C MET A 192 8.63 -20.58 -13.29
N ILE A 193 7.58 -21.42 -13.38
CA ILE A 193 7.43 -22.39 -14.48
C ILE A 193 7.07 -21.70 -15.79
N VAL A 194 6.23 -20.66 -15.73
CA VAL A 194 5.82 -19.89 -16.91
C VAL A 194 6.95 -18.99 -17.41
N ASP A 195 7.62 -18.31 -16.48
CA ASP A 195 8.73 -17.41 -16.73
C ASP A 195 9.72 -17.43 -15.56
N SER A 196 10.85 -18.11 -15.75
CA SER A 196 11.89 -18.21 -14.72
C SER A 196 12.63 -16.88 -14.49
N THR A 197 12.53 -15.91 -15.42
CA THR A 197 13.21 -14.61 -15.29
C THR A 197 12.58 -13.73 -14.22
N VAL A 198 11.36 -14.05 -13.78
CA VAL A 198 10.68 -13.36 -12.66
C VAL A 198 11.47 -13.42 -11.35
N ALA A 199 12.33 -14.45 -11.18
CA ALA A 199 13.19 -14.61 -10.01
C ALA A 199 14.51 -13.82 -10.11
N LEU A 200 14.84 -13.27 -11.28
CA LEU A 200 16.06 -12.50 -11.50
C LEU A 200 15.84 -11.02 -11.15
N PRO A 201 16.84 -10.35 -10.52
CA PRO A 201 16.72 -8.93 -10.14
C PRO A 201 16.54 -7.99 -11.35
N TYR A 202 17.14 -8.36 -12.48
CA TYR A 202 17.08 -7.62 -13.74
C TYR A 202 16.82 -8.64 -14.85
N GLY A 203 15.73 -8.45 -15.60
CA GLY A 203 15.44 -9.20 -16.82
C GLY A 203 16.29 -8.71 -17.99
#